data_AF-A0A1B6I293-F1
#
_entry.id   AF-A0A1B6I293-F1
#
_cell.length_a   1.000
_cell.length_b   1.000
_cell.length_c   1.000
_cell.angle_alpha   90.00
_cell.angle_beta   90.00
_cell.angle_gamma   90.00
#
_symmetry.space_group_name_H-M   'P 1'
#
loop_
_entity.id
_entity.type
_entity.pdbx_description
1 polymer ?
#
loop_
_entity_poly.entity_id
_entity_poly.type
_entity_poly.pdbx_seq_one_letter_code
_entity_poly.pdbx_strand_id
1 'polypeptide(L)'
;NGDGPKPFWKKKPFVKVSNKVRKARQNAKLRRILNPKNALTFLNELRPGGVKFVIREEPGWGFVASVDIDGKTFSGNALTVSKAKVQASEQALKHVLLEQLSKSQTAAPPTIEKKEIEE
;
A
#
# COMPACT_ATOMS: atom_id res chain seq x y z
N ASN A 1 36.52 24.19 -40.22
CA ASN A 1 35.08 23.89 -40.17
C ASN A 1 34.84 22.72 -39.25
N GLY A 2 34.58 22.97 -37.98
CA GLY A 2 34.42 21.90 -36.99
C GLY A 2 33.38 22.29 -35.96
N ASP A 3 32.15 21.80 -36.16
CA ASP A 3 31.16 21.67 -35.09
C ASP A 3 30.13 20.62 -35.53
N GLY A 4 30.36 19.37 -35.08
CA GLY A 4 29.39 18.29 -35.20
C GLY A 4 28.26 18.42 -34.16
N PRO A 5 27.12 17.72 -34.33
CA PRO A 5 25.98 17.82 -33.44
C PRO A 5 26.33 17.37 -32.01
N LYS A 6 26.08 18.25 -31.03
CA LYS A 6 26.38 18.00 -29.61
C LYS A 6 25.62 16.77 -29.07
N PRO A 7 26.27 15.94 -28.23
CA PRO A 7 25.67 14.69 -27.73
C PRO A 7 24.47 14.94 -26.78
N PHE A 8 23.52 14.01 -26.78
CA PHE A 8 22.19 14.17 -26.20
C PHE A 8 22.17 14.46 -24.68
N TRP A 9 23.18 14.03 -23.93
CA TRP A 9 23.36 14.34 -22.50
C TRP A 9 23.77 15.80 -22.21
N LYS A 10 24.21 16.56 -23.23
CA LYS A 10 24.40 18.03 -23.14
C LYS A 10 23.13 18.82 -23.48
N LYS A 11 22.02 18.15 -23.83
CA LYS A 11 20.73 18.79 -24.16
C LYS A 11 19.70 18.55 -23.06
N LYS A 12 19.88 19.18 -21.91
CA LYS A 12 18.75 19.74 -21.15
C LYS A 12 19.21 21.10 -20.65
N PRO A 13 18.58 22.22 -21.06
CA PRO A 13 18.81 23.46 -20.33
C PRO A 13 18.40 23.18 -18.88
N PHE A 14 19.15 23.72 -17.92
CA PHE A 14 18.73 23.73 -16.52
C PHE A 14 17.44 24.55 -16.46
N VAL A 15 16.29 23.92 -16.71
CA VAL A 15 15.00 24.58 -16.64
C VAL A 15 14.76 24.83 -15.16
N LYS A 16 15.00 26.07 -14.73
CA LYS A 16 14.74 26.52 -13.38
C LYS A 16 13.27 26.24 -13.07
N VAL A 17 13.01 25.20 -12.29
CA VAL A 17 11.65 24.82 -11.91
C VAL A 17 11.07 25.99 -11.13
N SER A 18 10.00 26.59 -11.64
CA SER A 18 9.33 27.71 -10.99
C SER A 18 8.91 27.33 -9.56
N ASN A 19 9.00 28.28 -8.63
CA ASN A 19 8.54 28.10 -7.25
C ASN A 19 7.08 27.61 -7.19
N LYS A 20 6.24 28.03 -8.14
CA LYS A 20 4.85 27.54 -8.26
C LYS A 20 4.79 26.04 -8.49
N VAL A 21 5.63 25.52 -9.39
CA VAL A 21 5.71 24.08 -9.70
C VAL A 21 6.28 23.30 -8.51
N ARG A 22 7.30 23.84 -7.83
CA ARG A 22 7.86 23.24 -6.62
C ARG A 22 6.81 23.10 -5.51
N LYS A 23 6.06 24.17 -5.23
CA LYS A 23 4.99 24.18 -4.22
C LYS A 23 3.84 23.23 -4.60
N ALA A 24 3.47 23.17 -5.89
CA ALA A 24 2.45 22.24 -6.36
C ALA A 24 2.86 20.77 -6.15
N ARG A 25 4.11 20.41 -6.45
CA ARG A 25 4.65 19.05 -6.20
C ARG A 25 4.66 18.71 -4.70
N GLN A 26 5.08 19.66 -3.86
CA GLN A 26 5.05 19.49 -2.41
C GLN A 26 3.62 19.26 -1.90
N ASN A 27 2.66 20.06 -2.35
CA ASN A 27 1.25 19.90 -1.99
C ASN A 27 0.66 18.57 -2.48
N ALA A 28 1.01 18.11 -3.69
CA ALA A 28 0.59 16.80 -4.18
C ALA A 28 1.15 15.66 -3.32
N LYS A 29 2.41 15.76 -2.88
CA LYS A 29 3.02 14.79 -1.96
C LYS A 29 2.29 14.77 -0.61
N LEU A 30 1.97 15.95 -0.06
CA LEU A 30 1.23 16.06 1.21
C LEU A 30 -0.17 15.43 1.10
N ARG A 31 -0.91 15.74 0.03
CA ARG A 31 -2.24 15.13 -0.22
C ARG A 31 -2.17 13.61 -0.34
N ARG A 32 -1.10 13.07 -0.94
CA ARG A 32 -0.88 11.61 -1.03
C ARG A 32 -0.66 10.95 0.34
N ILE A 33 -0.06 11.67 1.29
CA ILE A 33 0.26 11.15 2.62
C ILE A 33 -0.96 11.29 3.55
N LEU A 34 -1.67 12.41 3.48
CA LEU A 34 -2.74 12.75 4.41
C LEU A 34 -4.11 12.16 4.04
N ASN A 35 -4.34 11.88 2.76
CA ASN A 35 -5.63 11.31 2.35
C ASN A 35 -5.74 9.84 2.78
N PRO A 36 -6.92 9.41 3.28
CA PRO A 36 -7.19 8.01 3.54
C PRO A 36 -7.01 7.22 2.24
N LYS A 37 -6.18 6.19 2.30
CA LYS A 37 -5.84 5.37 1.13
C LYS A 37 -6.83 4.22 1.00
N ASN A 38 -7.08 3.84 -0.25
CA ASN A 38 -7.84 2.63 -0.54
C ASN A 38 -7.06 1.40 -0.03
N ALA A 39 -7.77 0.39 0.48
CA ALA A 39 -7.23 -0.90 0.90
C ALA A 39 -6.26 -1.49 -0.13
N LEU A 40 -6.61 -1.46 -1.42
CA LEU A 40 -5.73 -1.94 -2.50
C LEU A 40 -4.38 -1.21 -2.53
N THR A 41 -4.40 0.12 -2.38
CA THR A 41 -3.18 0.94 -2.39
C THR A 41 -2.37 0.73 -1.13
N PHE A 42 -3.01 0.66 0.04
CA PHE A 42 -2.33 0.41 1.30
C PHE A 42 -1.64 -0.95 1.30
N LEU A 43 -2.29 -1.97 0.75
CA LEU A 43 -1.74 -3.32 0.63
C LEU A 43 -0.49 -3.34 -0.27
N ASN A 44 -0.51 -2.61 -1.39
CA ASN A 44 0.67 -2.42 -2.24
C ASN A 44 1.80 -1.64 -1.54
N GLU A 45 1.49 -0.75 -0.60
CA GLU A 45 2.50 -0.04 0.19
C GLU A 45 3.12 -0.93 1.27
N LEU A 46 2.33 -1.84 1.88
CA LEU A 46 2.83 -2.82 2.86
C LEU A 46 3.77 -3.85 2.21
N ARG A 47 3.54 -4.21 0.94
CA ARG A 47 4.40 -5.12 0.21
C ARG A 47 5.11 -4.44 -0.96
N PRO A 48 6.33 -3.92 -0.75
CA PRO A 48 7.20 -3.43 -1.81
C PRO A 48 7.76 -4.61 -2.63
N GLY A 49 6.88 -5.22 -3.40
CA GLY A 49 7.14 -6.38 -4.27
C GLY A 49 5.98 -6.66 -5.23
N GLY A 50 4.88 -5.92 -5.08
CA GLY A 50 3.67 -6.11 -5.86
C GLY A 50 2.84 -7.28 -5.33
N VAL A 51 1.54 -7.16 -5.54
CA VAL A 51 0.55 -8.11 -5.03
C VAL A 51 -0.15 -8.68 -6.25
N LYS A 52 -0.23 -10.01 -6.33
CA LYS A 52 -0.84 -10.70 -7.48
C LYS A 52 -2.32 -10.88 -7.23
N PHE A 53 -3.13 -10.48 -8.20
CA PHE A 53 -4.57 -10.66 -8.19
C PHE A 53 -4.97 -11.62 -9.30
N VAL A 54 -5.80 -12.61 -8.96
CA VAL A 54 -6.50 -13.48 -9.92
C VAL A 54 -7.93 -12.99 -10.00
N ILE A 55 -8.45 -12.73 -11.20
CA ILE A 55 -9.80 -12.21 -11.40
C ILE A 55 -10.60 -13.26 -12.15
N ARG A 56 -11.79 -13.55 -11.66
CA ARG A 56 -12.78 -14.41 -12.29
C ARG A 56 -14.07 -13.62 -12.48
N GLU A 57 -14.68 -13.76 -13.65
CA GLU A 57 -16.01 -13.22 -13.90
C GLU A 57 -17.05 -14.31 -13.62
N GLU A 58 -18.05 -13.97 -12.82
CA GLU A 58 -19.14 -14.87 -12.45
C GLU A 58 -20.43 -14.32 -13.08
N PRO A 59 -21.05 -15.06 -14.02
CA PRO A 59 -22.28 -14.63 -14.69
C PRO A 59 -23.37 -14.30 -13.66
N GLY A 60 -23.87 -13.05 -13.68
CA GLY A 60 -24.93 -12.58 -12.78
C GLY A 60 -24.47 -12.03 -11.42
N TRP A 61 -23.27 -12.36 -10.95
CA TRP A 61 -22.73 -11.87 -9.65
C TRP A 61 -21.55 -10.89 -9.78
N GLY A 62 -21.10 -10.63 -11.02
CA GLY A 62 -20.06 -9.64 -11.32
C GLY A 62 -18.66 -10.26 -11.37
N PHE A 63 -17.71 -9.65 -10.66
CA PHE A 63 -16.31 -10.05 -10.66
C PHE A 63 -15.87 -10.50 -9.27
N VAL A 64 -15.17 -11.62 -9.21
CA VAL A 64 -14.49 -12.12 -8.02
C VAL A 64 -12.99 -11.91 -8.21
N ALA A 65 -12.36 -11.18 -7.30
CA ALA A 65 -10.91 -11.02 -7.26
C ALA A 65 -10.35 -11.82 -6.08
N SER A 66 -9.27 -12.55 -6.31
CA SER A 66 -8.52 -13.30 -5.30
C SER A 66 -7.09 -12.78 -5.20
N VAL A 67 -6.55 -12.69 -3.99
CA VAL A 67 -5.24 -12.14 -3.67
C VAL A 67 -4.49 -13.04 -2.70
N ASP A 68 -3.21 -13.32 -2.98
CA ASP A 68 -2.37 -14.15 -2.10
C ASP A 68 -1.43 -13.29 -1.26
N ILE A 69 -1.50 -13.46 0.06
CA ILE A 69 -0.70 -12.72 1.04
C ILE A 69 -0.28 -13.69 2.15
N ASP A 70 1.02 -13.76 2.42
CA ASP A 70 1.61 -14.60 3.48
C ASP A 70 1.19 -16.07 3.40
N GLY A 71 1.03 -16.59 2.18
CA GLY A 71 0.60 -17.97 1.92
C GLY A 71 -0.90 -18.21 2.13
N LYS A 72 -1.70 -17.16 2.28
CA LYS A 72 -3.15 -17.22 2.40
C LYS A 72 -3.83 -16.46 1.27
N THR A 73 -4.83 -17.10 0.67
CA THR A 73 -5.62 -16.51 -0.42
C THR A 73 -6.90 -15.89 0.14
N PHE A 74 -7.15 -14.63 -0.20
CA PHE A 74 -8.36 -13.89 0.15
C PHE A 74 -9.12 -13.49 -1.10
N SER A 75 -10.45 -13.52 -1.06
CA SER A 75 -11.28 -13.14 -2.20
C SER A 75 -12.29 -12.04 -1.86
N GLY A 76 -12.76 -11.33 -2.88
CA GLY A 76 -13.80 -10.31 -2.78
C GLY A 76 -14.60 -10.20 -4.08
N ASN A 77 -15.90 -9.92 -3.97
CA ASN A 77 -16.85 -9.95 -5.07
C ASN A 77 -17.52 -8.58 -5.30
N ALA A 78 -17.50 -8.07 -6.53
CA ALA A 78 -18.16 -6.80 -6.83
C ALA A 78 -18.57 -6.68 -8.29
N LEU A 79 -19.46 -5.73 -8.56
CA LEU A 79 -19.92 -5.40 -9.92
C LEU A 79 -18.82 -4.92 -10.87
N THR A 80 -17.66 -4.48 -10.34
CA THR A 80 -16.52 -4.05 -11.15
C THR A 80 -15.23 -4.67 -10.65
N VAL A 81 -14.30 -4.95 -11.58
CA VAL A 81 -12.97 -5.51 -11.26
C VAL A 81 -12.22 -4.66 -10.23
N SER A 82 -12.33 -3.33 -10.34
CA SER A 82 -11.68 -2.41 -9.39
C SER A 82 -12.25 -2.59 -7.97
N LYS A 83 -13.58 -2.61 -7.82
CA LYS A 83 -14.20 -2.83 -6.50
C LYS A 83 -13.90 -4.23 -5.94
N ALA A 84 -13.88 -5.25 -6.80
CA ALA A 84 -13.56 -6.61 -6.39
C ALA A 84 -12.14 -6.71 -5.81
N LYS A 85 -11.15 -6.08 -6.48
CA LYS A 85 -9.77 -5.98 -5.97
C LYS A 85 -9.69 -5.26 -4.64
N VAL A 86 -10.44 -4.18 -4.48
CA VAL A 86 -10.51 -3.43 -3.22
C VAL A 86 -11.06 -4.31 -2.10
N GLN A 87 -12.18 -4.98 -2.32
CA GLN A 87 -12.76 -5.87 -1.31
C GLN A 87 -11.84 -7.03 -0.96
N ALA A 88 -11.21 -7.68 -1.94
CA ALA A 88 -10.21 -8.72 -1.68
C ALA A 88 -9.06 -8.19 -0.81
N SER A 89 -8.62 -6.96 -1.09
CA SER A 89 -7.60 -6.28 -0.30
C SER A 89 -8.06 -5.93 1.11
N GLU A 90 -9.32 -5.51 1.30
CA GLU A 90 -9.89 -5.25 2.63
C GLU A 90 -9.91 -6.51 3.50
N GLN A 91 -10.31 -7.66 2.93
CA GLN A 91 -10.34 -8.93 3.67
C GLN A 91 -8.93 -9.35 4.09
N ALA A 92 -7.98 -9.25 3.16
CA ALA A 92 -6.58 -9.47 3.43
C ALA A 92 -6.05 -8.58 4.57
N LEU A 93 -6.31 -7.27 4.53
CA LEU A 93 -5.83 -6.33 5.55
C LEU A 93 -6.45 -6.61 6.92
N LYS A 94 -7.75 -6.94 6.98
CA LYS A 94 -8.41 -7.35 8.23
C LYS A 94 -7.70 -8.55 8.84
N HIS A 95 -7.43 -9.56 8.02
CA HIS A 95 -6.74 -10.76 8.48
C HIS A 95 -5.32 -10.45 8.97
N VAL A 96 -4.53 -9.69 8.21
CA VAL A 96 -3.18 -9.27 8.63
C VAL A 96 -3.23 -8.51 9.95
N LEU A 97 -4.17 -7.57 10.11
CA LEU A 97 -4.32 -6.80 11.35
C LEU A 97 -4.66 -7.69 12.55
N LEU A 98 -5.60 -8.62 12.37
CA LEU A 98 -5.99 -9.58 13.41
C LEU A 98 -4.81 -10.46 13.84
N GLU A 99 -4.00 -10.93 12.88
CA GLU A 99 -2.78 -11.69 13.18
C GLU A 99 -1.72 -10.86 13.91
N GLN A 100 -1.58 -9.58 13.60
CA GLN A 100 -0.64 -8.71 14.31
C GLN A 100 -1.10 -8.44 15.74
N LEU A 101 -2.41 -8.27 15.95
CA LEU A 101 -2.99 -8.09 17.28
C LEU A 101 -2.82 -9.34 18.14
N SER A 102 -3.05 -10.54 17.59
CA SER A 102 -2.84 -11.79 18.33
C SER A 102 -1.37 -12.04 18.67
N LYS A 103 -0.44 -11.77 17.76
CA LYS A 103 1.01 -11.83 18.03
C LYS A 103 1.43 -10.88 19.16
N SER A 104 0.82 -9.70 19.21
CA SER A 104 1.11 -8.70 20.24
C SER A 104 0.57 -9.10 21.62
N GLN A 105 -0.51 -9.90 21.68
CA GLN A 105 -1.08 -10.43 22.93
C GLN A 105 -0.33 -11.67 23.46
N THR A 106 0.36 -12.42 22.61
CA THR A 106 1.19 -13.57 23.04
C THR A 106 2.53 -13.17 23.66
N ALA A 107 2.89 -11.88 23.61
CA ALA A 107 3.97 -11.36 24.45
C ALA A 107 3.45 -11.38 25.90
N ALA A 108 3.98 -12.31 26.70
CA ALA A 108 3.58 -12.55 28.08
C ALA A 108 3.31 -11.23 28.84
N PRO A 109 2.26 -11.16 29.69
CA PRO A 109 2.02 -9.98 30.50
C PRO A 109 3.32 -9.62 31.25
N PRO A 110 3.71 -8.34 31.35
CA PRO A 110 4.82 -7.96 32.21
C PRO A 110 4.48 -8.46 33.62
N THR A 111 5.21 -9.46 34.10
CA THR A 111 5.13 -9.94 35.46
C THR A 111 5.55 -8.78 36.34
N ILE A 112 4.58 -7.99 36.81
CA ILE A 112 4.81 -7.01 37.86
C ILE A 112 5.04 -7.85 39.11
N GLU A 113 6.31 -8.11 39.41
CA GLU A 113 6.75 -8.62 40.70
C GLU A 113 6.24 -7.65 41.77
N LYS A 114 5.14 -8.02 42.42
CA LYS A 114 4.75 -7.40 43.69
C LYS A 114 5.86 -7.77 44.67
N LYS A 115 6.82 -6.86 44.87
CA LYS A 115 7.65 -6.89 46.07
C LYS A 115 6.71 -6.77 47.25
N GLU A 116 6.50 -7.89 47.92
CA GLU A 116 6.00 -7.93 49.29
C GLU A 116 6.86 -6.98 50.11
N ILE A 117 6.25 -5.90 50.56
CA ILE A 117 6.77 -5.08 51.65
C ILE A 117 6.14 -5.73 52.88
N GLU A 118 6.93 -6.58 53.53
CA GLU A 118 6.68 -7.06 54.89
C GLU A 118 6.77 -5.84 55.82
N GLU A 119 5.69 -5.57 56.57
CA GLU A 119 5.68 -4.75 57.78
C GLU A 119 5.23 -5.62 58.95
#